data_AF-A0A7V0UB00-F1
#
_entry.id   AF-A0A7V0UB00-F1
#
_cell.length_a   1.000
_cell.length_b   1.000
_cell.length_c   1.000
_cell.angle_alpha   90.00
_cell.angle_beta   90.00
_cell.angle_gamma   90.00
#
_symmetry.space_group_name_H-M   'P 1'
#
loop_
_entity.id
_entity.type
_entity.pdbx_description
1 polymer ?
#
loop_
_entity_poly.entity_id
_entity_poly.type
_entity_poly.pdbx_seq_one_letter_code
_entity_poly.pdbx_strand_id
1 'polypeptide(L)'
;AKASINGKEHYFLKPQTFMNKSGESVQAMAAFFKIGISELVIVHDDIETDFEKVAIKKGGGLAGHNGLRSISKVLGTNDYFRLKIGVGRPSKSDVSSFVLGKFTDDEQIVLPLIFEKAFDLMGDLIGG
;
A
#
# COMPACT_ATOMS: atom_id res chain seq x y z
N ALA A 1 14.30 4.87 2.41
CA ALA A 1 15.46 3.94 2.40
C ALA A 1 15.70 3.47 0.97
N LYS A 2 16.85 2.86 0.67
CA LYS A 2 17.10 2.24 -0.64
C LYS A 2 17.84 0.91 -0.49
N ALA A 3 17.66 -0.01 -1.43
CA ALA A 3 18.36 -1.29 -1.48
C ALA A 3 18.67 -1.68 -2.93
N SER A 4 19.70 -2.50 -3.14
CA SER A 4 19.93 -3.16 -4.43
C SER A 4 19.44 -4.60 -4.36
N ILE A 5 18.56 -4.98 -5.28
CA ILE A 5 17.98 -6.32 -5.38
C ILE A 5 18.13 -6.74 -6.84
N ASN A 6 18.75 -7.90 -7.10
CA ASN A 6 18.99 -8.42 -8.46
C ASN A 6 19.64 -7.39 -9.41
N GLY A 7 20.54 -6.55 -8.90
CA GLY A 7 21.22 -5.51 -9.67
C GLY A 7 20.37 -4.28 -10.02
N LYS A 8 19.12 -4.19 -9.53
CA LYS A 8 18.24 -3.01 -9.65
C LYS A 8 18.22 -2.24 -8.32
N GLU A 9 18.23 -0.92 -8.38
CA GLU A 9 18.01 -0.08 -7.19
C GLU A 9 16.50 0.06 -6.90
N HIS A 10 16.11 -0.21 -5.65
CA HIS A 10 14.75 -0.07 -5.15
C HIS A 10 14.71 1.02 -4.08
N TYR A 11 13.68 1.87 -4.16
CA TYR A 11 13.45 2.97 -3.24
C TYR A 11 12.24 2.68 -2.37
N PHE A 12 12.38 2.91 -1.06
CA PHE A 12 11.34 2.68 -0.07
C PHE A 12 10.95 4.00 0.58
N LEU A 13 9.65 4.28 0.57
CA LEU A 13 9.06 5.51 1.11
C LEU A 13 7.97 5.17 2.12
N LYS A 14 8.10 5.73 3.32
CA LYS A 14 7.02 5.84 4.30
C LYS A 14 6.69 7.32 4.45
N PRO A 15 5.65 7.85 3.78
CA PRO A 15 5.27 9.25 3.90
C PRO A 15 5.08 9.64 5.37
N GLN A 16 5.61 10.81 5.75
CA GLN A 16 5.40 11.41 7.08
C GLN A 16 4.29 12.47 7.07
N THR A 17 3.57 12.58 5.94
CA THR A 17 2.40 13.45 5.81
C THR A 17 1.16 12.79 6.40
N PHE A 18 0.07 13.56 6.57
CA PHE A 18 -1.24 12.96 6.81
C PHE A 18 -1.66 12.09 5.61
N MET A 19 -2.48 11.07 5.87
CA MET A 19 -2.91 10.11 4.84
C MET A 19 -3.57 10.76 3.61
N ASN A 20 -4.32 11.85 3.80
CA ASN A 20 -4.92 12.60 2.68
C ASN A 20 -3.92 13.43 1.85
N LYS A 21 -2.65 13.48 2.27
CA LYS A 21 -1.53 14.17 1.62
C LYS A 21 -0.39 13.21 1.22
N SER A 22 -0.63 11.90 1.20
CA SER A 22 0.38 10.91 0.79
C SER A 22 0.92 11.16 -0.62
N GLY A 23 0.09 11.72 -1.51
CA GLY A 23 0.49 12.03 -2.89
C GLY A 23 1.67 12.99 -2.98
N GLU A 24 1.71 14.04 -2.14
CA GLU A 24 2.79 15.03 -2.14
C GLU A 24 4.17 14.37 -1.94
N SER A 25 4.25 13.43 -0.99
CA SER A 25 5.47 12.68 -0.70
C SER A 25 5.83 11.71 -1.82
N VAL A 26 4.85 11.01 -2.40
CA VAL A 26 5.07 10.04 -3.48
C VAL A 26 5.54 10.74 -4.75
N GLN A 27 4.89 11.85 -5.13
CA GLN A 27 5.25 12.62 -6.30
C GLN A 27 6.67 13.19 -6.19
N ALA A 28 7.05 13.74 -5.03
CA ALA A 28 8.39 14.27 -4.81
C ALA A 28 9.49 13.21 -5.00
N MET A 29 9.29 12.01 -4.42
CA MET A 29 10.24 10.90 -4.60
C MET A 29 10.29 10.43 -6.06
N ALA A 30 9.13 10.21 -6.68
CA ALA A 30 9.04 9.71 -8.05
C ALA A 30 9.71 10.68 -9.04
N ALA A 31 9.49 11.99 -8.88
CA ALA A 31 10.13 13.00 -9.71
C ALA A 31 11.66 13.04 -9.51
N PHE A 32 12.13 12.99 -8.26
CA PHE A 32 13.56 13.07 -7.95
C PHE A 32 14.35 11.87 -8.50
N PHE A 33 13.83 10.65 -8.32
CA PHE A 33 14.47 9.42 -8.79
C PHE A 33 14.02 8.98 -10.18
N LYS A 34 13.16 9.75 -10.85
CA LYS A 34 12.62 9.47 -12.20
C LYS A 34 11.90 8.12 -12.30
N ILE A 35 11.14 7.77 -11.26
CA ILE A 35 10.38 6.51 -11.18
C ILE A 35 9.09 6.66 -11.98
N GLY A 36 8.86 5.77 -12.95
CA GLY A 36 7.64 5.70 -13.74
C GLY A 36 6.47 5.06 -13.01
N ILE A 37 5.25 5.29 -13.50
CA ILE A 37 4.00 4.74 -12.91
C ILE A 37 4.01 3.21 -12.87
N SER A 38 4.56 2.56 -13.90
CA SER A 38 4.67 1.10 -13.97
C SER A 38 5.69 0.50 -12.99
N GLU A 39 6.58 1.32 -12.44
CA GLU A 39 7.62 0.93 -11.49
C GLU A 39 7.19 1.22 -10.04
N LEU A 40 6.05 1.90 -9.86
CA LEU A 40 5.52 2.27 -8.57
C LEU A 40 4.63 1.17 -7.99
N VAL A 41 4.93 0.75 -6.77
CA VAL A 41 4.10 -0.16 -5.97
C VAL A 41 3.67 0.56 -4.69
N ILE A 42 2.36 0.61 -4.42
CA ILE A 42 1.80 1.19 -3.20
C ILE A 42 1.29 0.07 -2.28
N VAL A 43 1.85 -0.04 -1.09
CA VAL A 43 1.35 -0.93 -0.04
C VAL A 43 0.31 -0.18 0.80
N HIS A 44 -0.88 -0.74 0.97
CA HIS A 44 -1.95 -0.09 1.74
C HIS A 44 -2.91 -1.11 2.39
N ASP A 45 -3.58 -0.68 3.46
CA ASP A 45 -4.71 -1.40 4.05
C ASP A 45 -5.95 -1.33 3.14
N ASP A 46 -6.72 -2.41 3.07
CA ASP A 46 -7.92 -2.50 2.25
C ASP A 46 -9.09 -3.08 3.03
N ILE A 47 -10.12 -2.27 3.22
CA ILE A 47 -11.33 -2.64 3.98
C ILE A 47 -12.28 -3.55 3.19
N GLU A 48 -12.20 -3.58 1.86
CA GLU A 48 -13.03 -4.48 1.05
C GLU A 48 -12.43 -5.88 0.92
N THR A 49 -11.19 -6.05 1.40
CA THR A 49 -10.47 -7.32 1.41
C THR A 49 -10.53 -7.88 2.82
N ASP A 50 -11.02 -9.11 2.97
CA ASP A 50 -11.12 -9.75 4.29
C ASP A 50 -9.76 -9.79 4.99
N PHE A 51 -9.78 -9.77 6.32
CA PHE A 51 -8.57 -9.91 7.15
C PHE A 51 -7.75 -11.14 6.72
N GLU A 52 -6.42 -11.05 6.86
CA GLU A 52 -5.42 -12.04 6.42
C GLU A 52 -5.21 -12.21 4.92
N LYS A 53 -6.09 -11.67 4.08
CA LYS A 53 -5.91 -11.75 2.62
C LYS A 53 -4.95 -10.68 2.15
N VAL A 54 -3.98 -11.09 1.34
CA VAL A 54 -3.02 -10.20 0.69
C VAL A 54 -3.12 -10.41 -0.81
N ALA A 55 -3.11 -9.33 -1.59
CA ALA A 55 -3.22 -9.43 -3.04
C ALA A 55 -2.48 -8.28 -3.74
N ILE A 56 -1.89 -8.58 -4.90
CA ILE A 56 -1.38 -7.57 -5.82
C ILE A 56 -2.45 -7.22 -6.84
N LYS A 57 -2.60 -5.92 -7.11
CA LYS A 57 -3.48 -5.42 -8.15
C LYS A 57 -2.85 -4.26 -8.89
N LYS A 58 -2.99 -4.21 -10.22
CA LYS A 58 -2.70 -3.03 -11.02
C LYS A 58 -3.99 -2.25 -11.29
N GLY A 59 -3.96 -0.93 -11.13
CA GLY A 59 -5.12 -0.11 -11.49
C GLY A 59 -6.36 -0.37 -10.63
N GLY A 60 -7.49 0.17 -11.08
CA GLY A 60 -8.82 -0.04 -10.48
C GLY A 60 -9.16 0.93 -9.35
N GLY A 61 -10.39 0.84 -8.84
CA GLY A 61 -10.97 1.78 -7.89
C GLY A 61 -10.17 1.96 -6.60
N LEU A 62 -10.36 3.12 -5.96
CA LEU A 62 -9.63 3.55 -4.76
C LEU A 62 -10.32 3.15 -3.45
N ALA A 63 -11.50 2.51 -3.53
CA ALA A 63 -12.25 1.97 -2.40
C ALA A 63 -12.41 2.94 -1.20
N GLY A 64 -12.54 4.25 -1.47
CA GLY A 64 -12.66 5.27 -0.42
C GLY A 64 -11.35 5.66 0.27
N HIS A 65 -10.24 4.97 0.02
CA HIS A 65 -8.96 5.16 0.70
C HIS A 65 -8.32 6.53 0.38
N ASN A 66 -8.13 7.36 1.41
CA ASN A 66 -7.68 8.75 1.24
C ASN A 66 -6.24 8.88 0.73
N GLY A 67 -5.34 7.97 1.11
CA GLY A 67 -3.97 7.91 0.59
C GLY A 67 -3.93 7.65 -0.91
N LEU A 68 -4.58 6.58 -1.39
CA LEU A 68 -4.73 6.30 -2.81
C LEU A 68 -5.38 7.48 -3.58
N ARG A 69 -6.41 8.12 -3.02
CA ARG A 69 -7.02 9.31 -3.62
C ARG A 69 -6.02 10.46 -3.77
N SER A 70 -5.22 10.72 -2.73
CA SER A 70 -4.16 11.72 -2.75
C SER A 70 -3.12 11.42 -3.82
N ILE A 71 -2.64 10.17 -3.87
CA ILE A 71 -1.63 9.70 -4.83
C ILE A 71 -2.17 9.78 -6.27
N SER A 72 -3.33 9.20 -6.55
CA SER A 72 -3.90 9.22 -7.91
C SER A 72 -4.19 10.64 -8.39
N LYS A 73 -4.58 11.55 -7.49
CA LYS A 73 -4.81 12.96 -7.82
C LYS A 73 -3.53 13.65 -8.32
N VAL A 74 -2.40 13.45 -7.63
CA VAL A 74 -1.14 14.11 -8.02
C VAL A 74 -0.44 13.42 -9.19
N LEU A 75 -0.64 12.11 -9.36
CA LEU A 75 -0.07 11.34 -10.47
C LEU A 75 -0.93 11.41 -11.75
N GLY A 76 -2.19 11.85 -11.65
CA GLY A 76 -3.12 11.92 -12.78
C GLY A 76 -3.64 10.55 -13.26
N THR A 77 -3.27 9.45 -12.59
CA THR A 77 -3.68 8.08 -12.90
C THR A 77 -3.66 7.22 -11.64
N ASN A 78 -4.40 6.11 -11.68
CA ASN A 78 -4.37 5.04 -10.68
C ASN A 78 -3.75 3.73 -11.22
N ASP A 79 -3.11 3.74 -12.39
CA ASP A 79 -2.59 2.56 -13.11
C ASP A 79 -1.25 2.00 -12.58
N TYR A 80 -0.90 2.35 -11.34
CA TYR A 80 0.23 1.78 -10.61
C TYR A 80 -0.14 0.45 -9.93
N PHE A 81 0.88 -0.31 -9.51
CA PHE A 81 0.69 -1.54 -8.74
C PHE A 81 0.36 -1.23 -7.29
N ARG A 82 -0.44 -2.10 -6.67
CA ARG A 82 -0.85 -2.00 -5.28
C ARG A 82 -0.74 -3.35 -4.60
N LEU A 83 -0.07 -3.39 -3.46
CA LEU A 83 -0.12 -4.51 -2.53
C LEU A 83 -1.20 -4.20 -1.49
N LYS A 84 -2.29 -4.93 -1.56
CA LYS A 84 -3.44 -4.79 -0.67
C LYS A 84 -3.22 -5.68 0.55
N ILE A 85 -3.28 -5.10 1.74
CA ILE A 85 -3.33 -5.83 3.01
C ILE A 85 -4.77 -5.77 3.53
N GLY A 86 -5.46 -6.90 3.52
CA GLY A 86 -6.84 -6.99 3.97
C GLY A 86 -6.98 -6.71 5.46
N VAL A 87 -7.80 -5.73 5.81
CA VAL A 87 -8.17 -5.42 7.20
C VAL A 87 -9.65 -5.69 7.47
N GLY A 88 -10.42 -6.06 6.44
CA GLY A 88 -11.86 -6.28 6.54
C GLY A 88 -12.67 -5.00 6.72
N ARG A 89 -13.98 -5.11 6.53
CA ARG A 89 -14.92 -4.00 6.71
C ARG A 89 -15.57 -4.10 8.09
N PRO A 90 -15.60 -3.01 8.88
CA PRO A 90 -16.33 -3.04 10.14
C PRO A 90 -17.83 -3.23 9.87
N SER A 91 -18.48 -4.10 10.64
CA SER A 91 -19.92 -4.35 10.53
C SER A 91 -20.78 -3.31 11.25
N LYS A 92 -20.24 -2.68 12.30
CA LYS A 92 -21.00 -1.78 13.19
C LYS A 92 -20.34 -0.43 13.48
N SER A 93 -19.03 -0.29 13.25
CA SER A 93 -18.29 0.95 13.55
C SER A 93 -18.08 1.80 12.29
N ASP A 94 -17.89 3.11 12.50
CA ASP A 94 -17.44 4.00 11.44
C ASP A 94 -16.07 3.55 10.89
N VAL A 95 -15.92 3.61 9.57
CA VAL A 95 -14.72 3.16 8.86
C VAL A 95 -13.49 3.94 9.30
N SER A 96 -13.62 5.26 9.52
CA SER A 96 -12.50 6.11 9.93
C SER A 96 -12.00 5.72 11.32
N SER A 97 -12.92 5.44 12.23
CA SER A 97 -12.57 4.99 13.59
C SER A 97 -11.93 3.62 13.58
N PHE A 98 -12.42 2.71 12.72
CA PHE A 98 -11.86 1.36 12.57
C PHE A 98 -10.41 1.38 12.08
N VAL A 99 -10.11 2.08 10.99
CA VAL A 99 -8.75 2.11 10.41
C VAL A 99 -7.74 2.89 11.25
N LEU A 100 -8.19 3.72 12.19
CA LEU A 100 -7.35 4.39 13.19
C LEU A 100 -7.18 3.56 14.47
N GLY A 101 -7.93 2.46 14.60
CA GLY A 101 -7.85 1.54 15.73
C GLY A 101 -6.56 0.71 15.71
N LYS A 102 -6.32 0.03 16.82
CA LYS A 102 -5.25 -0.98 16.92
C LYS A 102 -5.82 -2.34 16.56
N PHE A 103 -4.96 -3.20 15.99
CA PHE A 103 -5.25 -4.63 15.91
C PHE A 103 -5.46 -5.21 17.32
N THR A 104 -6.45 -6.08 17.44
CA THR A 104 -6.71 -6.91 18.62
C THR A 104 -5.54 -7.85 18.90
N ASP A 105 -5.48 -8.44 20.10
CA ASP A 105 -4.41 -9.38 20.45
C ASP A 105 -4.42 -10.62 19.54
N ASP A 106 -5.61 -11.12 19.19
CA ASP A 106 -5.76 -12.24 18.25
C ASP A 106 -5.28 -11.87 16.83
N GLU A 107 -5.63 -10.69 16.33
CA GLU A 107 -5.14 -10.22 15.02
C GLU A 107 -3.62 -10.03 15.04
N GLN A 108 -3.06 -9.52 16.14
CA GLN A 108 -1.61 -9.32 16.29
C GLN A 108 -0.84 -10.64 16.22
N ILE A 109 -1.39 -11.74 16.73
CA ILE A 109 -0.78 -13.08 16.63
C ILE A 109 -0.64 -13.52 15.16
N VAL A 110 -1.57 -13.12 14.29
CA VAL A 110 -1.60 -13.55 12.89
C VAL A 110 -0.79 -12.63 11.96
N LEU A 111 -0.51 -11.38 12.36
CA LEU A 111 0.25 -10.41 11.55
C LEU A 111 1.56 -10.97 10.94
N PRO A 112 2.40 -11.76 11.64
CA PRO A 112 3.60 -12.33 11.03
C PRO A 112 3.32 -13.15 9.76
N LEU A 113 2.26 -13.97 9.76
CA LEU A 113 1.87 -14.78 8.60
C LEU A 113 1.35 -13.92 7.44
N ILE A 114 0.71 -12.79 7.75
CA ILE A 114 0.27 -11.82 6.74
C ILE A 114 1.50 -11.16 6.09
N PHE A 115 2.51 -10.80 6.89
CA PHE A 115 3.74 -10.22 6.39
C PHE A 115 4.55 -11.20 5.55
N GLU A 116 4.63 -12.48 5.92
CA GLU A 116 5.26 -13.51 5.09
C GLU A 116 4.61 -13.59 3.70
N LYS A 117 3.27 -13.70 3.63
CA LYS A 117 2.53 -13.69 2.35
C LYS A 117 2.79 -12.43 1.53
N ALA A 118 2.85 -11.27 2.21
CA ALA A 118 3.15 -10.00 1.57
C ALA A 118 4.57 -9.95 1.02
N PHE A 119 5.56 -10.51 1.73
CA PHE A 119 6.94 -10.60 1.27
C PHE A 119 7.07 -11.53 0.06
N ASP A 120 6.41 -12.68 0.07
CA ASP A 120 6.42 -13.61 -1.07
C ASP A 120 5.86 -12.96 -2.34
N LEU A 121 4.67 -12.36 -2.23
CA LEU A 121 4.04 -11.66 -3.36
C LEU A 121 4.88 -10.48 -3.87
N MET A 122 5.49 -9.71 -2.95
CA MET A 122 6.40 -8.63 -3.35
C MET A 122 7.66 -9.18 -4.02
N GLY A 123 8.20 -10.30 -3.54
CA GLY A 123 9.33 -11.00 -4.12
C GLY A 123 9.06 -11.40 -5.56
N ASP A 124 7.89 -12.00 -5.84
CA ASP A 124 7.47 -12.35 -7.19
C ASP A 124 7.35 -11.13 -8.11
N LEU A 125 6.84 -10.01 -7.59
CA LEU A 125 6.65 -8.77 -8.36
C LEU A 125 7.98 -8.08 -8.72
N ILE A 126 8.96 -8.09 -7.81
CA ILE A 126 10.25 -7.40 -8.01
C ILE A 126 11.34 -8.31 -8.58
N GLY A 127 11.20 -9.62 -8.39
CA GLY A 127 12.14 -10.65 -8.83
C GLY A 127 11.96 -11.09 -10.28
N GLY A 128 10.80 -10.79 -10.87
CA GLY A 128 10.52 -10.93 -12.31
C GLY A 128 11.29 -9.96 -13.20
#